data_AF-A0A1D6MPE1-F1
#
_entry.id   AF-A0A1D6MPE1-F1
#
_cell.length_a   1.000
_cell.length_b   1.000
_cell.length_c   1.000
_cell.angle_alpha   90.00
_cell.angle_beta   90.00
_cell.angle_gamma   90.00
#
_symmetry.space_group_name_H-M   'P 1'
#
loop_
_entity.id
_entity.type
_entity.pdbx_description
1 polymer ?
#
loop_
_entity_poly.entity_id
_entity_poly.type
_entity_poly.pdbx_seq_one_letter_code
_entity_poly.pdbx_strand_id
1 'polypeptide(L)'
;MYHNPISLGALTHIHTLTHTPSPPVVADADREKLEQCDSKYARYLCKLMGVYFDYHRDGYFIKGSYTLVSSKERQNWFCQRAYLHDPTTVIAAVNPSLLTYTEGVVRVQTVGITKGLTVFDNTKKRYGEITAWSGMPTVKVAVTVDAPAVVELIVQRLMTDD
;
A
#
# COMPACT_ATOMS: atom_id res chain seq x y z
N MET A 1 17.47 0.16 21.05
CA MET A 1 17.15 1.59 21.34
C MET A 1 16.08 2.00 20.34
N TYR A 2 15.05 2.73 20.78
CA TYR A 2 13.90 3.09 19.95
C TYR A 2 13.83 4.60 19.75
N HIS A 3 13.27 5.09 18.63
CA HIS A 3 12.97 6.52 18.41
C HIS A 3 11.47 6.75 18.16
N ASN A 4 11.01 7.99 18.31
CA ASN A 4 9.66 8.41 17.91
C ASN A 4 9.68 8.77 16.42
N PRO A 5 8.76 8.23 15.59
CA PRO A 5 8.69 8.60 14.20
C PRO A 5 8.16 10.05 14.03
N ILE A 6 8.66 10.76 13.02
CA ILE A 6 8.11 12.04 12.58
C ILE A 6 6.71 11.80 12.00
N SER A 7 5.75 12.68 12.31
CA SER A 7 4.36 12.65 11.86
C SER A 7 4.22 12.94 10.36
N LEU A 8 4.77 12.05 9.52
CA LEU A 8 4.29 11.83 8.16
C LEU A 8 3.75 10.42 8.15
N GLY A 9 2.47 10.25 7.78
CA GLY A 9 1.77 8.98 7.80
C GLY A 9 2.57 7.88 7.13
N ALA A 10 3.21 7.05 7.94
CA ALA A 10 3.88 5.85 7.47
C ALA A 10 2.79 4.82 7.21
N LEU A 11 2.43 4.62 5.94
CA LEU A 11 1.78 3.41 5.47
C LEU A 11 2.81 2.28 5.47
N THR A 12 3.29 1.88 6.64
CA THR A 12 4.00 0.61 6.77
C THR A 12 2.98 -0.51 6.70
N HIS A 13 3.32 -1.59 5.98
CA HIS A 13 2.56 -2.84 6.01
C HIS A 13 2.50 -3.36 7.44
N ILE A 14 1.42 -3.06 8.16
CA ILE A 14 1.10 -3.69 9.42
C ILE A 14 0.38 -4.98 9.08
N HIS A 15 1.10 -6.10 9.19
CA HIS A 15 0.50 -7.43 9.22
C HIS A 15 -0.26 -7.59 10.55
N THR A 16 -1.47 -7.04 10.63
CA THR A 16 -2.44 -7.44 11.65
C THR A 16 -3.09 -8.75 11.20
N LEU A 17 -3.06 -9.78 12.06
CA LEU A 17 -3.60 -11.14 11.82
C LEU A 17 -5.15 -11.19 11.71
N THR A 18 -5.79 -10.10 11.32
CA THR A 18 -7.24 -9.97 11.17
C THR A 18 -7.52 -9.69 9.70
N HIS A 19 -8.34 -10.52 9.04
CA HIS A 19 -8.81 -10.39 7.65
C HIS A 19 -8.79 -8.93 7.14
N THR A 20 -7.68 -8.50 6.54
CA THR A 20 -7.57 -7.18 5.91
C THR A 20 -8.19 -7.27 4.52
N PRO A 21 -8.97 -6.27 4.08
CA PRO A 21 -9.22 -6.06 2.66
C PRO A 21 -7.89 -6.02 1.93
N SER A 22 -7.84 -6.54 0.70
CA SER A 22 -6.65 -6.49 -0.15
C SER A 22 -6.13 -5.05 -0.25
N PRO A 23 -4.80 -4.82 -0.20
CA PRO A 23 -4.24 -3.47 -0.35
C PRO A 23 -4.58 -2.89 -1.75
N PRO A 24 -4.54 -1.56 -1.92
CA PRO A 24 -4.77 -0.90 -3.20
C PRO A 24 -3.73 -1.37 -4.22
N VAL A 25 -4.23 -1.93 -5.31
CA VAL A 25 -3.43 -2.56 -6.35
C VAL A 25 -4.02 -2.17 -7.69
N VAL A 26 -3.16 -1.67 -8.57
CA VAL A 26 -3.51 -1.42 -9.97
C VAL A 26 -3.28 -2.72 -10.76
N ALA A 27 -4.28 -3.10 -11.56
CA ALA A 27 -4.24 -4.30 -12.40
C ALA A 27 -4.02 -3.94 -13.88
N ASP A 28 -3.76 -4.94 -14.73
CA ASP A 28 -3.61 -4.72 -16.17
C ASP A 28 -4.81 -4.00 -16.80
N ALA A 29 -6.04 -4.34 -16.40
CA ALA A 29 -7.24 -3.66 -16.89
C ALA A 29 -7.26 -2.15 -16.58
N ASP A 30 -6.65 -1.73 -15.47
CA ASP A 30 -6.53 -0.30 -15.14
C ASP A 30 -5.39 0.36 -15.92
N ARG A 31 -4.30 -0.38 -16.16
CA ARG A 31 -3.19 0.08 -17.00
C ARG A 31 -3.62 0.24 -18.46
N GLU A 32 -4.45 -0.66 -18.99
CA GLU A 32 -5.03 -0.56 -20.34
C GLU A 32 -5.86 0.72 -20.49
N LYS A 33 -6.68 1.07 -19.47
CA LYS A 33 -7.42 2.35 -19.47
C LYS A 33 -6.49 3.56 -19.50
N LEU A 34 -5.42 3.52 -18.72
CA LEU A 34 -4.43 4.60 -18.68
C LEU A 34 -3.63 4.70 -19.99
N GLU A 35 -3.35 3.58 -20.66
CA GLU A 35 -2.66 3.55 -21.95
C GLU A 35 -3.53 4.10 -23.09
N GLN A 36 -4.83 3.87 -23.04
CA GLN A 36 -5.81 4.40 -24.00
C GLN A 36 -6.16 5.87 -23.75
N CYS A 37 -5.73 6.46 -22.63
CA CYS A 37 -6.01 7.83 -22.27
C CYS A 37 -4.98 8.80 -22.89
N ASP A 38 -5.45 9.91 -23.46
CA ASP A 38 -4.58 10.94 -24.05
C ASP A 38 -3.89 11.86 -23.01
N SER A 39 -4.29 11.76 -21.74
CA SER A 39 -3.72 12.54 -20.64
C SER A 39 -2.19 12.39 -20.58
N LYS A 40 -1.49 13.52 -20.42
CA LYS A 40 -0.03 13.53 -20.33
C LYS A 40 0.47 12.72 -19.13
N TYR A 41 -0.29 12.71 -18.02
CA TYR A 41 0.05 11.98 -16.81
C TYR A 41 -0.12 10.49 -17.00
N ALA A 42 -1.25 10.06 -17.57
CA ALA A 42 -1.53 8.66 -17.87
C ALA A 42 -0.46 8.06 -18.79
N ARG A 43 -0.15 8.72 -19.91
CA ARG A 43 0.88 8.24 -20.87
C ARG A 43 2.27 8.16 -20.27
N TYR A 44 2.66 9.14 -19.43
CA TYR A 44 3.96 9.13 -18.78
C TYR A 44 4.06 8.00 -17.74
N LEU A 45 3.08 7.89 -16.85
CA LEU A 45 3.08 6.87 -15.80
C LEU A 45 2.93 5.46 -16.35
N CYS A 46 2.11 5.22 -17.38
CA CYS A 46 1.98 3.90 -18.02
C CYS A 46 3.32 3.34 -18.50
N LYS A 47 4.19 4.20 -19.06
CA LYS A 47 5.53 3.78 -19.50
C LYS A 47 6.40 3.37 -18.31
N LEU A 48 6.40 4.15 -17.24
CA LEU A 48 7.18 3.85 -16.03
C LEU A 48 6.66 2.59 -15.30
N MET A 49 5.34 2.42 -15.26
CA MET A 49 4.68 1.31 -14.58
C MET A 49 5.02 -0.05 -15.19
N GLY A 50 5.45 -0.11 -16.47
CA GLY A 50 5.92 -1.36 -17.09
C GLY A 50 7.01 -2.05 -16.28
N VAL A 51 8.06 -1.29 -15.92
CA VAL A 51 9.19 -1.82 -15.13
C VAL A 51 8.74 -2.22 -13.72
N TYR A 52 7.80 -1.46 -13.14
CA TYR A 52 7.28 -1.74 -11.81
C TYR A 52 6.44 -3.03 -11.77
N PHE A 53 5.66 -3.29 -12.82
CA PHE A 53 4.90 -4.53 -13.01
C PHE A 53 5.83 -5.74 -13.18
N ASP A 54 6.89 -5.59 -13.99
CA ASP A 54 7.91 -6.64 -14.16
C ASP A 54 8.55 -7.02 -12.81
N TYR A 55 8.93 -6.02 -12.01
CA TYR A 55 9.44 -6.23 -10.67
C TYR A 55 8.43 -6.96 -9.77
N HIS A 56 7.15 -6.59 -9.80
CA HIS A 56 6.12 -7.24 -8.96
C HIS A 56 5.89 -8.70 -9.35
N ARG A 57 5.87 -8.98 -10.65
CA ARG A 57 5.77 -10.34 -11.18
C ARG A 57 6.92 -11.21 -10.69
N ASP A 58 8.14 -10.71 -10.82
CA ASP A 58 9.36 -11.50 -10.58
C ASP A 58 9.71 -11.59 -9.08
N GLY A 59 9.55 -10.49 -8.35
CA GLY A 59 9.94 -10.36 -6.94
C GLY A 59 8.93 -10.93 -5.95
N TYR A 60 7.63 -10.83 -6.25
CA TYR A 60 6.57 -11.30 -5.33
C TYR A 60 5.90 -12.59 -5.81
N PHE A 61 6.35 -13.17 -6.92
CA PHE A 61 5.69 -14.29 -7.59
C PHE A 61 4.17 -14.08 -7.67
N ILE A 62 3.72 -12.85 -7.97
CA ILE A 62 2.31 -12.55 -8.18
C ILE A 62 1.94 -13.20 -9.52
N LYS A 63 1.72 -14.52 -9.45
CA LYS A 63 1.27 -15.36 -10.53
C LYS A 63 -0.25 -15.45 -10.40
N GLY A 64 -0.95 -15.02 -11.45
CA GLY A 64 -2.36 -15.31 -11.63
C GLY A 64 -2.62 -16.81 -11.47
N SER A 65 -3.80 -17.16 -10.95
CA SER A 65 -4.22 -18.54 -10.73
C SER A 65 -4.01 -19.39 -11.99
N TYR A 66 -3.25 -20.48 -11.87
CA TYR A 66 -3.06 -21.44 -12.95
C TYR A 66 -4.38 -22.20 -13.20
N THR A 67 -5.14 -21.79 -14.21
CA THR A 67 -6.04 -22.71 -14.89
C THR A 67 -5.31 -23.21 -16.12
N LEU A 68 -5.18 -24.53 -16.26
CA LEU A 68 -4.49 -25.17 -17.38
C LEU A 68 -5.27 -24.89 -18.68
N VAL A 69 -4.88 -23.85 -19.42
CA VAL A 69 -5.36 -23.60 -20.78
C VAL A 69 -4.20 -23.74 -21.76
N SER A 70 -4.51 -24.34 -22.91
CA SER A 70 -3.52 -24.82 -23.86
C SER A 70 -2.66 -23.71 -24.48
N SER A 71 -1.51 -24.12 -24.99
CA SER A 71 -0.27 -23.36 -25.17
C SER A 71 -0.29 -22.15 -26.12
N LYS A 72 -1.39 -21.84 -26.82
CA LYS A 72 -1.44 -20.81 -27.88
C LYS A 72 -2.18 -19.51 -27.50
N GLU A 73 -2.97 -19.50 -26.42
CA GLU A 73 -3.63 -18.29 -25.87
C GLU A 73 -2.87 -17.69 -24.67
N ARG A 74 -1.62 -18.12 -24.48
CA ARG A 74 -0.82 -17.90 -23.27
C ARG A 74 -0.30 -16.47 -23.06
N GLN A 75 -0.45 -15.57 -24.04
CA GLN A 75 0.21 -14.27 -23.98
C GLN A 75 -0.58 -13.18 -23.23
N ASN A 76 -1.90 -13.34 -23.07
CA ASN A 76 -2.77 -12.24 -22.61
C ASN A 76 -3.61 -12.51 -21.34
N TRP A 77 -3.34 -13.59 -20.58
CA TRP A 77 -4.17 -13.92 -19.40
C TRP A 77 -3.48 -13.80 -18.03
N PHE A 78 -2.26 -13.27 -17.98
CA PHE A 78 -1.63 -12.94 -16.70
C PHE A 78 -2.12 -11.56 -16.26
N CYS A 79 -3.13 -11.50 -15.38
CA CYS A 79 -3.46 -10.25 -14.68
C CYS A 79 -2.32 -9.90 -13.72
N GLN A 80 -1.39 -9.08 -14.20
CA GLN A 80 -0.33 -8.49 -13.41
C GLN A 80 -0.89 -7.38 -12.53
N ARG A 81 -0.25 -7.20 -11.39
CA ARG A 81 -0.75 -6.39 -10.28
C ARG A 81 0.43 -5.70 -9.62
N ALA A 82 0.30 -4.41 -9.34
CA ALA A 82 1.32 -3.64 -8.64
C ALA A 82 0.74 -2.82 -7.50
N TYR A 83 1.47 -2.73 -6.37
CA TYR A 83 1.02 -2.01 -5.18
C TYR A 83 1.17 -0.49 -5.33
N LEU A 84 0.15 0.26 -4.92
CA LEU A 84 0.13 1.73 -5.00
C LEU A 84 0.49 2.38 -3.66
N HIS A 85 1.71 2.15 -3.16
CA HIS A 85 2.14 2.63 -1.82
C HIS A 85 2.05 4.17 -1.66
N ASP A 86 2.83 4.90 -2.46
CA ASP A 86 2.95 6.36 -2.34
C ASP A 86 1.65 7.07 -2.74
N PRO A 87 0.97 6.70 -3.85
CA PRO A 87 -0.32 7.29 -4.20
C PRO A 87 -1.36 7.10 -3.09
N THR A 88 -1.42 5.93 -2.45
CA THR A 88 -2.33 5.70 -1.32
C THR A 88 -1.99 6.60 -0.14
N THR A 89 -0.71 6.91 0.08
CA THR A 89 -0.27 7.86 1.13
C THR A 89 -0.75 9.29 0.84
N VAL A 90 -0.70 9.72 -0.42
CA VAL A 90 -1.27 11.02 -0.83
C VAL A 90 -2.79 11.01 -0.66
N ILE A 91 -3.47 9.93 -1.03
CA ILE A 91 -4.91 9.80 -0.80
C ILE A 91 -5.25 9.85 0.69
N ALA A 92 -4.45 9.26 1.57
CA ALA A 92 -4.66 9.36 3.01
C ALA A 92 -4.60 10.81 3.54
N ALA A 93 -3.86 11.69 2.86
CA ALA A 93 -3.82 13.12 3.19
C ALA A 93 -4.99 13.90 2.56
N VAL A 94 -5.36 13.58 1.32
CA VAL A 94 -6.38 14.33 0.54
C VAL A 94 -7.80 13.88 0.88
N ASN A 95 -8.03 12.59 1.05
CA ASN A 95 -9.30 11.99 1.39
C ASN A 95 -9.13 10.89 2.45
N PRO A 96 -8.94 11.27 3.72
CA PRO A 96 -8.73 10.32 4.82
C PRO A 96 -9.96 9.42 5.08
N SER A 97 -11.15 9.74 4.54
CA SER A 97 -12.36 8.93 4.74
C SER A 97 -12.29 7.54 4.10
N LEU A 98 -11.38 7.35 3.13
CA LEU A 98 -11.15 6.06 2.46
C LEU A 98 -10.30 5.10 3.30
N LEU A 99 -9.81 5.53 4.45
CA LEU A 99 -9.02 4.71 5.36
C LEU A 99 -9.63 4.74 6.76
N THR A 100 -9.44 3.66 7.50
CA THR A 100 -9.69 3.67 8.95
C THR A 100 -8.38 3.68 9.70
N TYR A 101 -8.39 4.31 10.87
CA TYR A 101 -7.20 4.51 11.68
C TYR A 101 -7.39 3.95 13.08
N THR A 102 -6.31 3.40 13.62
CA THR A 102 -6.17 3.12 15.04
C THR A 102 -5.21 4.13 15.66
N GLU A 103 -5.42 4.49 16.91
CA GLU A 103 -4.56 5.42 17.63
C GLU A 103 -3.79 4.71 18.74
N GLY A 104 -2.52 5.06 18.90
CA GLY A 104 -1.65 4.48 19.90
C GLY A 104 -0.20 4.93 19.72
N VAL A 105 0.72 4.31 20.44
CA VAL A 105 2.14 4.71 20.42
C VAL A 105 2.91 3.85 19.43
N VAL A 106 3.71 4.47 18.56
CA VAL A 106 4.60 3.77 17.63
C VAL A 106 6.06 4.02 18.00
N ARG A 107 6.86 2.97 18.01
CA ARG A 107 8.32 3.03 18.20
C ARG A 107 9.05 2.37 17.04
N VAL A 108 10.24 2.87 16.70
CA VAL A 108 11.09 2.33 15.62
C VAL A 108 12.37 1.75 16.19
N GLN A 109 12.65 0.48 15.93
CA GLN A 109 13.89 -0.18 16.33
C GLN A 109 15.06 0.35 15.49
N THR A 110 16.11 0.88 16.12
CA THR A 110 17.24 1.50 15.39
C THR A 110 18.51 0.64 15.32
N VAL A 111 18.52 -0.52 15.97
CA VAL A 111 19.71 -1.38 16.13
C VAL A 111 19.38 -2.86 15.93
N GLY A 112 20.40 -3.68 15.66
CA GLY A 112 20.27 -5.13 15.52
C GLY A 112 19.58 -5.58 14.24
N ILE A 113 19.26 -6.86 14.15
CA ILE A 113 18.68 -7.50 12.95
C ILE A 113 17.28 -6.99 12.59
N THR A 114 16.57 -6.40 13.56
CA THR A 114 15.24 -5.79 13.39
C THR A 114 15.30 -4.28 13.20
N LYS A 115 16.47 -3.71 12.87
CA LYS A 115 16.59 -2.27 12.56
C LYS A 115 15.61 -1.88 11.45
N GLY A 116 14.83 -0.82 11.70
CA GLY A 116 13.77 -0.35 10.81
C GLY A 116 12.37 -0.85 11.18
N LEU A 117 12.24 -1.83 12.08
CA LEU A 117 10.94 -2.34 12.51
C LEU A 117 10.13 -1.28 13.26
N THR A 118 8.92 -1.00 12.78
CA THR A 118 7.92 -0.16 13.45
C THR A 118 7.00 -1.03 14.31
N VAL A 119 6.91 -0.76 15.61
CA VAL A 119 6.09 -1.53 16.56
C VAL A 119 5.05 -0.63 17.21
N PHE A 120 3.80 -1.02 17.09
CA PHE A 120 2.62 -0.30 17.53
C PHE A 120 2.05 -0.88 18.82
N ASP A 121 1.81 -0.02 19.81
CA ASP A 121 1.02 -0.31 21.01
C ASP A 121 -0.31 0.46 20.93
N ASN A 122 -1.41 -0.28 20.88
CA ASN A 122 -2.76 0.28 20.81
C ASN A 122 -3.29 0.81 22.15
N THR A 123 -2.46 0.80 23.20
CA THR A 123 -2.75 1.30 24.55
C THR A 123 -3.86 0.56 25.31
N LYS A 124 -4.41 -0.51 24.75
CA LYS A 124 -5.46 -1.32 25.40
C LYS A 124 -4.88 -2.28 26.44
N LYS A 125 -3.62 -2.69 26.26
CA LYS A 125 -2.93 -3.58 27.20
C LYS A 125 -2.34 -2.78 28.35
N ARG A 126 -2.66 -3.17 29.58
CA ARG A 126 -1.97 -2.66 30.77
C ARG A 126 -0.70 -3.48 31.01
N TYR A 127 0.43 -2.80 31.13
CA TYR A 127 1.71 -3.39 31.50
C TYR A 127 1.92 -3.20 33.00
N GLY A 128 2.46 -4.23 33.67
CA GLY A 128 2.82 -4.13 35.10
C GLY A 128 4.06 -3.27 35.36
N GLU A 129 4.81 -2.93 34.31
CA GLU A 129 6.06 -2.17 34.37
C GLU A 129 6.04 -1.03 33.34
N ILE A 130 6.94 -0.05 33.53
CA ILE A 130 7.16 1.03 32.54
C ILE A 130 7.86 0.44 31.32
N THR A 131 7.26 0.61 30.15
CA THR A 131 7.80 0.12 28.88
C THR A 131 8.35 1.27 28.04
N ALA A 132 8.97 0.94 26.91
CA ALA A 132 9.34 1.95 25.92
C ALA A 132 8.13 2.71 25.35
N TRP A 133 6.91 2.21 25.47
CA TRP A 133 5.71 2.90 24.98
C TRP A 133 5.07 3.81 26.04
N SER A 134 5.45 3.67 27.32
CA SER A 134 4.88 4.44 28.42
C SER A 134 5.20 5.94 28.32
N GLY A 135 4.18 6.79 28.45
CA GLY A 135 4.31 8.26 28.47
C GLY A 135 4.65 8.89 27.12
N MET A 136 4.66 8.12 26.04
CA MET A 136 4.94 8.61 24.68
C MET A 136 3.67 9.14 24.01
N PRO A 137 3.78 10.12 23.09
CA PRO A 137 2.63 10.64 22.36
C PRO A 137 2.02 9.58 21.43
N THR A 138 0.71 9.65 21.25
CA THR A 138 -0.03 8.81 20.31
C THR A 138 0.04 9.34 18.89
N VAL A 139 -0.10 8.44 17.92
CA VAL A 139 -0.23 8.73 16.49
C VAL A 139 -1.36 7.89 15.91
N LYS A 140 -1.95 8.37 14.80
CA LYS A 140 -2.93 7.62 14.01
C LYS A 140 -2.22 6.75 12.97
N VAL A 141 -2.60 5.49 12.92
CA VAL A 141 -2.02 4.48 12.04
C VAL A 141 -3.14 3.86 11.21
N ALA A 142 -3.01 3.86 9.88
CA ALA A 142 -4.02 3.28 8.99
C ALA A 142 -4.07 1.76 9.15
N VAL A 143 -5.27 1.19 9.29
CA VAL A 143 -5.50 -0.25 9.53
C VAL A 143 -6.41 -0.90 8.51
N THR A 144 -7.31 -0.15 7.89
CA THR A 144 -8.07 -0.61 6.71
C THR A 144 -8.12 0.48 5.66
N VAL A 145 -8.44 0.08 4.44
CA VAL A 145 -8.55 0.95 3.27
C VAL A 145 -9.64 0.43 2.35
N ASP A 146 -10.44 1.34 1.79
CA ASP A 146 -11.33 1.06 0.67
C ASP A 146 -10.50 1.00 -0.62
N ALA A 147 -9.90 -0.16 -0.89
CA ALA A 147 -8.98 -0.33 -1.99
C ALA A 147 -9.59 -0.04 -3.37
N PRO A 148 -10.80 -0.53 -3.72
CA PRO A 148 -11.44 -0.17 -4.99
C PRO A 148 -11.62 1.34 -5.16
N ALA A 149 -12.14 2.04 -4.14
CA ALA A 149 -12.37 3.48 -4.23
C ALA A 149 -11.05 4.27 -4.34
N VAL A 150 -9.99 3.84 -3.66
CA VAL A 150 -8.65 4.43 -3.79
C VAL A 150 -8.10 4.26 -5.20
N VAL A 151 -8.16 3.05 -5.76
CA VAL A 151 -7.68 2.77 -7.12
C VAL A 151 -8.46 3.59 -8.14
N GLU A 152 -9.80 3.61 -8.02
CA GLU A 152 -10.67 4.40 -8.90
C GLU A 152 -10.30 5.89 -8.86
N LEU A 153 -10.17 6.46 -7.66
CA LEU A 153 -9.81 7.88 -7.50
C LEU A 153 -8.45 8.19 -8.12
N ILE A 154 -7.45 7.32 -7.94
CA ILE A 154 -6.12 7.49 -8.55
C ILE A 154 -6.24 7.47 -10.07
N VAL A 155 -6.88 6.44 -10.63
CA VAL A 155 -7.04 6.29 -12.09
C VAL A 155 -7.78 7.50 -12.67
N GLN A 156 -8.88 7.95 -12.05
CA GLN A 156 -9.61 9.14 -12.47
C GLN A 156 -8.73 10.38 -12.51
N ARG A 157 -7.90 10.61 -11.47
CA ARG A 157 -6.98 11.76 -11.41
C ARG A 157 -5.89 11.71 -12.47
N LEU A 158 -5.41 10.51 -12.81
CA LEU A 158 -4.41 10.33 -13.87
C LEU A 158 -4.99 10.50 -15.28
N MET A 159 -6.28 10.22 -15.46
CA MET A 159 -6.98 10.34 -16.74
C MET A 159 -7.59 11.72 -16.99
N THR A 160 -7.52 12.64 -16.02
CA THR A 160 -8.03 14.00 -16.23
C THR A 160 -7.09 14.76 -17.17
N ASP A 161 -7.67 15.52 -18.11
CA ASP A 161 -6.93 16.44 -18.97
C ASP A 161 -6.51 17.70 -18.19
N ASP A 162 -5.40 18.33 -18.61
CA ASP A 162 -5.04 19.68 -18.13
C ASP A 162 -5.70 20.77 -18.97
#